data_AF-A0AA38GD96-F1
#
_entry.id   AF-A0AA38GD96-F1
#
_cell.length_a   1.000
_cell.length_b   1.000
_cell.length_c   1.000
_cell.angle_alpha   90.00
_cell.angle_beta   90.00
_cell.angle_gamma   90.00
#
_symmetry.space_group_name_H-M   'P 1'
#
loop_
_entity.id
_entity.type
_entity.pdbx_description
1 polymer ?
#
loop_
_entity_poly.entity_id
_entity_poly.type
_entity_poly.pdbx_seq_one_letter_code
_entity_poly.pdbx_strand_id
1 'polypeptide(L)' 'NRYEVGKVSDEEDLKQRQIKPILNKLTPQNFDKLFLKVKEVNIDSALCLTGVISQIFDKALTEPTFYEMYAKFCVQLAA' A
#
# COMPACT_ATOMS: atom_id res chain seq x y z
N ASN A 1 -20.82 5.10 11.52
CA ASN A 1 -19.99 4.86 10.32
C ASN A 1 -19.51 3.41 10.34
N ARG A 2 -20.37 2.47 9.94
CA ARG A 2 -19.96 1.07 9.74
C ARG A 2 -19.32 1.01 8.36
N TYR A 3 -18.02 0.81 8.31
CA TYR A 3 -17.37 0.34 7.09
C TYR A 3 -17.94 -1.06 6.83
N GLU A 4 -18.88 -1.16 5.90
CA GLU A 4 -19.24 -2.45 5.32
C GLU A 4 -18.02 -2.89 4.52
N VAL A 5 -17.20 -3.75 5.13
CA VAL A 5 -16.16 -4.48 4.40
C VAL A 5 -16.92 -5.40 3.47
N GLY A 6 -17.25 -4.87 2.29
CA GLY A 6 -17.74 -5.64 1.17
C GLY A 6 -16.84 -6.85 1.01
N LYS A 7 -17.47 -8.01 0.83
CA LYS A 7 -16.81 -9.30 0.65
C LYS A 7 -15.61 -9.11 -0.29
N VAL A 8 -14.40 -9.16 0.26
CA VAL A 8 -13.17 -9.02 -0.52
C VAL A 8 -13.18 -10.16 -1.54
N SER A 9 -13.14 -9.82 -2.83
CA SER A 9 -13.06 -10.83 -3.87
C SER A 9 -11.76 -11.61 -3.72
N ASP A 10 -11.71 -12.88 -4.10
CA ASP A 10 -10.48 -13.69 -4.03
C ASP A 10 -9.31 -13.01 -4.80
N GLU A 11 -9.64 -12.25 -5.85
CA GLU A 11 -8.67 -11.44 -6.60
C GLU A 11 -8.12 -10.25 -5.80
N GLU A 12 -8.97 -9.56 -5.03
CA GLU A 12 -8.55 -8.44 -4.20
C GLU A 12 -7.69 -8.89 -3.02
N ASP A 13 -8.04 -10.03 -2.40
CA ASP A 13 -7.24 -10.63 -1.34
C ASP A 13 -5.88 -11.09 -1.89
N LEU A 14 -5.84 -11.66 -3.10
CA LEU A 14 -4.59 -12.01 -3.76
C LEU A 14 -3.69 -10.78 -3.99
N LYS A 15 -4.26 -9.68 -4.50
CA LYS A 15 -3.52 -8.41 -4.69
C LYS A 15 -2.99 -7.87 -3.37
N GLN A 16 -3.81 -7.85 -2.32
CA GLN A 16 -3.37 -7.39 -0.99
C GLN A 16 -2.26 -8.27 -0.41
N ARG A 17 -2.34 -9.59 -0.59
CA ARG A 17 -1.29 -10.54 -0.17
C ARG A 17 0.02 -10.36 -0.94
N GLN A 18 -0.03 -9.91 -2.19
CA GLN A 18 1.16 -9.56 -2.98
C GLN A 18 1.80 -8.24 -2.54
N ILE A 19 0.99 -7.23 -2.20
CA ILE A 19 1.48 -5.90 -1.80
C ILE A 19 2.06 -5.90 -0.39
N LYS A 20 1.47 -6.67 0.54
CA LYS A 20 1.92 -6.77 1.94
C LYS A 20 3.42 -7.05 2.10
N PRO A 21 4.04 -8.07 1.46
CA PRO A 21 5.47 -8.31 1.57
C PRO A 21 6.32 -7.24 0.86
N ILE A 22 5.78 -6.52 -0.13
CA ILE A 22 6.46 -5.40 -0.79
C ILE A 22 6.57 -4.23 0.20
N LEU A 23 5.45 -3.84 0.82
CA LEU A 23 5.43 -2.78 1.82
C LEU A 23 6.31 -3.11 3.03
N ASN A 24 6.33 -4.37 3.48
CA ASN A 24 7.21 -4.82 4.58
C ASN A 24 8.70 -4.68 4.29
N LYS A 25 9.10 -4.62 3.03
CA LYS A 25 10.50 -4.45 2.62
C LYS A 25 10.79 -3.00 2.20
N LEU A 26 9.81 -2.10 2.30
CA LEU A 26 9.92 -0.72 1.84
C LEU A 26 10.92 0.04 2.71
N THR A 27 11.99 0.51 2.07
CA THR A 27 12.99 1.39 2.65
C THR A 27 13.30 2.52 1.66
N PRO A 28 13.87 3.65 2.12
CA PRO A 28 14.19 4.75 1.22
C PRO A 28 15.11 4.34 0.06
N GLN A 29 15.99 3.35 0.28
CA GLN A 29 16.95 2.87 -0.72
C GLN A 29 16.32 2.05 -1.85
N ASN A 30 15.21 1.36 -1.57
CA ASN A 30 14.55 0.47 -2.53
C ASN A 30 13.17 0.98 -2.96
N PHE A 31 12.81 2.20 -2.55
CA PHE A 31 11.51 2.81 -2.79
C PHE A 31 11.08 2.72 -4.24
N ASP A 32 11.86 3.27 -5.18
CA ASP A 32 11.44 3.35 -6.59
C ASP A 32 11.20 1.94 -7.19
N LYS A 33 12.06 0.99 -6.84
CA LYS A 33 11.95 -0.41 -7.29
C LYS A 33 10.72 -1.11 -6.71
N LEU A 34 10.44 -0.92 -5.42
CA LEU A 34 9.29 -1.55 -4.78
C LEU A 34 7.98 -0.85 -5.16
N PHE A 35 8.01 0.46 -5.38
CA PHE A 35 6.87 1.23 -5.86
C PHE A 35 6.43 0.77 -7.26
N LEU A 36 7.37 0.53 -8.18
CA LEU A 36 7.06 -0.06 -9.49
C LEU A 36 6.34 -1.40 -9.36
N LYS A 37 6.79 -2.27 -8.45
CA LYS A 37 6.10 -3.54 -8.19
C LYS A 37 4.68 -3.35 -7.66
N VAL A 38 4.44 -2.34 -6.82
CA VAL A 38 3.08 -2.03 -6.37
C VAL A 38 2.20 -1.57 -7.54
N LYS A 39 2.75 -0.76 -8.46
CA LYS A 39 2.04 -0.38 -9.69
C LYS A 39 1.74 -1.60 -10.60
N GLU A 40 2.63 -2.59 -10.67
CA GLU A 40 2.43 -3.82 -11.44
C GLU A 40 1.29 -4.71 -10.90
N VAL A 41 0.99 -4.68 -9.59
CA VAL A 41 -0.11 -5.47 -9.00
C VAL A 41 -1.50 -4.94 -9.41
N ASN A 42 -1.57 -3.77 -10.05
CA ASN A 42 -2.79 -3.14 -10.58
C ASN A 42 -3.87 -2.91 -9.51
N ILE A 43 -3.74 -1.81 -8.76
CA ILE A 43 -4.70 -1.36 -7.74
C ILE A 43 -5.86 -0.64 -8.44
N ASP A 44 -6.84 -1.41 -8.91
CA ASP A 44 -8.01 -0.96 -9.68
C ASP A 44 -9.29 -0.81 -8.83
N SER A 45 -9.24 -1.19 -7.55
CA SER A 45 -10.37 -1.13 -6.63
C SER A 45 -10.09 -0.21 -5.44
N ALA A 46 -11.13 0.51 -5.01
CA ALA A 46 -11.11 1.34 -3.81
C ALA A 46 -10.80 0.52 -2.54
N LEU A 47 -11.23 -0.75 -2.46
CA LEU A 47 -10.90 -1.63 -1.33
C LEU A 47 -9.40 -1.96 -1.30
N CYS A 48 -8.82 -2.27 -2.47
CA CYS A 48 -7.40 -2.54 -2.59
C CYS A 48 -6.57 -1.29 -2.22
N LEU A 49 -6.94 -0.12 -2.74
CA LEU A 49 -6.30 1.15 -2.41
C LEU A 49 -6.38 1.46 -0.90
N THR A 50 -7.55 1.28 -0.29
CA THR A 50 -7.75 1.50 1.15
C THR A 50 -6.87 0.56 1.98
N GLY A 51 -6.74 -0.70 1.58
CA GLY A 51 -5.86 -1.67 2.23
C GLY A 51 -4.38 -1.27 2.16
N VAL A 52 -3.92 -0.81 0.99
CA VAL A 52 -2.54 -0.35 0.79
C VAL A 52 -2.24 0.91 1.62
N ILE A 53 -3.13 1.90 1.58
CA ILE A 53 -3.00 3.13 2.37
C ILE A 53 -2.96 2.81 3.87
N SER A 54 -3.84 1.94 4.36
CA SER A 54 -3.86 1.55 5.78
C SER A 54 -2.51 0.94 6.21
N GLN A 55 -1.95 0.05 5.40
CA GLN A 55 -0.64 -0.57 5.69
C GLN A 55 0.53 0.43 5.68
N ILE A 56 0.46 1.48 4.86
CA ILE A 56 1.45 2.56 4.84
C ILE A 56 1.33 3.43 6.10
N PHE A 57 0.10 3.78 6.49
CA PHE A 57 -0.15 4.53 7.71
C PHE A 57 0.34 3.79 8.96
N ASP A 58 0.02 2.50 9.07
CA ASP A 58 0.50 1.67 10.18
C ASP A 58 2.03 1.68 10.27
N LYS A 59 2.72 1.59 9.12
CA LYS A 59 4.18 1.67 9.07
C LYS A 59 4.73 3.04 9.43
N ALA A 60 4.09 4.11 8.98
CA ALA A 60 4.48 5.47 9.33
C ALA A 60 4.36 5.73 10.84
N LEU A 61 3.39 5.09 11.50
CA LEU A 61 3.24 5.16 12.96
C LEU A 61 4.33 4.36 13.69
N THR A 62 4.74 3.20 13.16
CA THR A 62 5.80 2.38 13.79
C THR A 62 7.22 2.87 13.49
N GLU A 63 7.43 3.47 12.31
CA GLU A 63 8.72 3.92 11.80
C GLU A 63 8.65 5.41 11.40
N PRO A 64 8.48 6.32 12.37
CA PRO A 64 8.25 7.75 12.10
C PRO A 64 9.42 8.41 11.37
N THR A 65 10.62 7.81 11.40
CA THR A 65 11.83 8.29 10.73
C THR A 65 11.70 8.36 9.21
N PHE A 66 10.77 7.61 8.60
CA PHE A 66 10.59 7.54 7.14
C PHE A 66 9.33 8.26 6.64
N TYR A 67 8.80 9.22 7.41
CA TYR A 67 7.55 9.95 7.07
C TYR A 67 7.56 10.56 5.65
N GLU A 68 8.69 11.11 5.20
CA GLU A 68 8.83 11.72 3.88
C GLU A 68 8.67 10.69 2.75
N MET A 69 9.20 9.48 2.95
CA MET A 69 9.05 8.37 2.02
C MET A 69 7.58 7.94 1.90
N TYR A 70 6.87 7.82 3.02
CA TYR A 70 5.45 7.46 3.02
C TYR A 70 4.59 8.55 2.37
N ALA A 71 4.89 9.83 2.61
CA ALA A 71 4.23 10.94 1.94
C ALA A 71 4.45 10.91 0.42
N LYS A 72 5.70 10.68 -0.02
CA LYS A 72 6.03 10.51 -1.44
C LYS A 72 5.30 9.32 -2.06
N PHE A 73 5.16 8.22 -1.33
CA PHE A 73 4.38 7.05 -1.77
C PHE A 73 2.94 7.43 -2.09
N CYS A 74 2.26 8.11 -1.17
CA CYS A 74 0.87 8.53 -1.35
C CYS A 74 0.71 9.46 -2.55
N VAL A 75 1.63 10.41 -2.74
CA VAL A 75 1.60 11.33 -3.90
C VAL A 75 1.76 10.56 -5.22
N GLN A 76 2.70 9.62 -5.30
CA GLN A 76 2.90 8.84 -6.52
C GLN A 76 1.76 7.84 -6.79
N LEU A 77 1.05 7.40 -5.75
CA LEU A 77 -0.11 6.52 -5.88
C LEU A 77 -1.35 7.28 -6.38
N ALA A 78 -1.46 8.57 -6.03
CA ALA A 78 -2.50 9.47 -6.54
C ALA A 78 -2.25 9.98 -7.98
N ALA A 79 -1.06 9.71 -8.53
CA ALA A 79 -0.60 10.13 -9.85
C ALA A 79 -0.61 8.99 -10.88
#